data_AF-L8WI09-F1
#
_entry.id   AF-L8WI09-F1
#
_cell.length_a   1.000
_cell.length_b   1.000
_cell.length_c   1.000
_cell.angle_alpha   90.00
_cell.angle_beta   90.00
_cell.angle_gamma   90.00
#
_symmetry.space_group_name_H-M   'P 1'
#
loop_
_entity.id
_entity.type
_entity.pdbx_description
1 polymer ?
#
loop_
_entity_poly.entity_id
_entity_poly.type
_entity_poly.pdbx_seq_one_letter_code
_entity_poly.pdbx_strand_id
1 'polypeptide(L)'
;MKLLSTSIIITLLTSQVTALWCCCRGPDSSSRDCCTRVMDQGTFFSLRCGYINGQTCDVGPDPQKQGRYKECCRGHDEYPGYCF
;
A
#
# COMPACT_ATOMS: atom_id res chain seq x y z
N MET A 1 -37.89 -15.08 -20.03
CA MET A 1 -36.54 -14.48 -20.13
C MET A 1 -36.21 -13.84 -18.77
N LYS A 2 -35.50 -14.55 -17.89
CA LYS A 2 -35.12 -14.10 -16.53
C LYS A 2 -33.66 -14.51 -16.28
N LEU A 3 -32.71 -13.84 -16.93
CA LEU A 3 -31.28 -14.14 -16.82
C LEU A 3 -30.40 -12.88 -16.70
N LEU A 4 -31.00 -11.70 -16.47
CA LEU A 4 -30.26 -10.42 -16.46
C LEU A 4 -29.78 -10.01 -15.06
N SER A 5 -30.32 -10.59 -13.99
CA SER A 5 -30.06 -10.13 -12.61
C SER A 5 -28.81 -10.74 -11.96
N THR A 6 -28.28 -11.85 -12.49
CA THR A 6 -27.11 -12.54 -11.93
C THR A 6 -25.77 -11.90 -12.32
N SER A 7 -25.72 -11.14 -13.42
CA SER A 7 -24.47 -10.57 -13.93
C SER A 7 -23.97 -9.36 -13.12
N ILE A 8 -24.86 -8.59 -12.48
CA ILE A 8 -24.49 -7.36 -11.76
C ILE A 8 -23.75 -7.67 -10.44
N ILE A 9 -24.07 -8.82 -9.81
CA ILE A 9 -23.49 -9.20 -8.52
C ILE A 9 -22.01 -9.62 -8.69
N ILE A 10 -21.66 -10.26 -9.81
CA ILE A 10 -20.28 -10.72 -10.07
C ILE A 10 -19.32 -9.53 -10.31
N THR A 11 -19.79 -8.44 -10.94
CA THR A 11 -18.96 -7.25 -11.19
C THR A 11 -18.70 -6.41 -9.94
N LEU A 12 -19.62 -6.42 -8.95
CA LEU A 12 -19.40 -5.75 -7.66
C LEU A 12 -18.52 -6.57 -6.69
N LEU A 13 -18.42 -7.89 -6.87
CA LEU A 13 -17.58 -8.74 -6.01
C LEU A 13 -16.09 -8.67 -6.38
N THR A 14 -15.73 -8.27 -7.60
CA THR A 14 -14.33 -8.10 -8.03
C THR A 14 -13.73 -6.73 -7.67
N SER A 15 -14.53 -5.79 -7.16
CA SER A 15 -14.06 -4.49 -6.68
C SER A 15 -13.56 -4.55 -5.23
N GLN A 16 -13.56 -5.74 -4.61
CA GLN A 16 -13.26 -5.92 -3.20
C GLN A 16 -11.79 -6.28 -2.98
N VAL A 17 -11.14 -5.40 -2.22
CA VAL A 17 -9.88 -5.58 -1.49
C VAL A 17 -8.63 -5.70 -2.36
N THR A 18 -8.11 -4.56 -2.74
CA THR A 18 -6.68 -4.45 -3.07
C THR A 18 -6.03 -3.43 -2.14
N ALA A 19 -6.25 -3.58 -0.83
CA ALA A 19 -5.32 -3.04 0.15
C ALA A 19 -3.94 -3.58 -0.24
N LEU A 20 -3.01 -2.69 -0.48
CA LEU A 20 -1.68 -3.05 -0.95
C LEU A 20 -0.69 -2.38 -0.03
N TRP A 21 0.05 -3.26 0.63
CA TRP A 21 0.80 -2.96 1.81
C TRP A 21 2.21 -2.62 1.41
N CYS A 22 2.67 -1.41 1.70
CA CYS A 22 4.01 -0.96 1.36
C CYS A 22 4.88 -0.75 2.60
N CYS A 23 6.19 -0.96 2.44
CA CYS A 23 7.18 -0.85 3.50
C CYS A 23 8.52 -0.34 2.95
N CYS A 24 9.23 0.48 3.73
CA CYS A 24 10.63 0.82 3.45
C CYS A 24 11.57 -0.25 4.03
N ARG A 25 12.80 -0.35 3.52
CA ARG A 25 13.76 -1.36 3.99
C ARG A 25 14.32 -1.03 5.38
N GLY A 26 14.45 0.26 5.64
CA GLY A 26 15.02 0.86 6.84
C GLY A 26 14.02 0.97 8.00
N PRO A 27 14.22 1.92 8.92
CA PRO A 27 13.52 1.96 10.20
C PRO A 27 12.05 2.39 10.06
N ASP A 28 11.30 2.23 11.15
CA ASP A 28 9.91 2.70 11.29
C ASP A 28 9.69 4.14 10.82
N SER A 29 10.62 5.04 11.13
CA SER A 29 10.53 6.46 10.77
C SER A 29 10.44 6.67 9.25
N SER A 30 11.25 5.95 8.46
CA SER A 30 11.23 6.06 7.00
C SER A 30 9.86 5.67 6.43
N SER A 31 9.30 4.55 6.91
CA SER A 31 8.01 4.07 6.45
C SER A 31 6.86 5.00 6.87
N ARG A 32 6.95 5.58 8.07
CA ARG A 32 5.96 6.55 8.58
C ARG A 32 5.96 7.86 7.81
N ASP A 33 7.14 8.40 7.54
CA ASP A 33 7.31 9.64 6.78
C ASP A 33 6.79 9.47 5.35
N CYS A 34 7.12 8.35 4.71
CA CYS A 34 6.68 8.04 3.35
C CYS A 34 5.17 7.77 3.26
N CYS A 35 4.60 7.05 4.24
CA CYS A 35 3.16 6.84 4.30
C CYS A 35 2.40 8.17 4.39
N THR A 36 2.83 9.05 5.30
CA THR A 36 2.22 10.37 5.51
C THR A 36 2.30 11.23 4.24
N ARG A 37 3.43 11.21 3.53
CA ARG A 37 3.62 11.97 2.27
C ARG A 37 2.77 11.48 1.10
N VAL A 38 2.42 10.20 1.07
CA VAL A 38 1.72 9.58 -0.07
C VAL A 38 0.22 9.53 0.16
N MET A 39 -0.19 9.23 1.38
CA MET A 39 -1.59 9.01 1.73
C MET A 39 -2.26 10.22 2.36
N ASP A 40 -1.50 11.29 2.66
CA ASP A 40 -1.94 12.47 3.41
C ASP A 40 -2.53 12.13 4.80
N GLN A 41 -2.39 10.87 5.23
CA GLN A 41 -2.90 10.28 6.46
C GLN A 41 -1.98 9.13 6.88
N GLY A 42 -1.78 8.95 8.19
CA GLY A 42 -1.03 7.83 8.74
C GLY A 42 -1.88 6.56 8.87
N THR A 43 -2.39 6.01 7.77
CA THR A 43 -3.09 4.72 7.78
C THR A 43 -2.09 3.57 7.86
N PHE A 44 -1.64 3.29 9.08
CA PHE A 44 -0.73 2.18 9.40
C PHE A 44 -1.52 0.96 9.82
N PHE A 45 -1.33 -0.16 9.13
CA PHE A 45 -2.00 -1.41 9.45
C PHE A 45 -0.98 -2.53 9.61
N SER A 46 -0.34 -2.55 10.77
CA SER A 46 0.23 -3.77 11.38
C SER A 46 1.33 -4.54 10.62
N LEU A 47 1.94 -5.46 11.36
CA LEU A 47 3.18 -6.22 11.15
C LEU A 47 4.40 -5.38 10.79
N ARG A 48 5.45 -5.53 11.60
CA ARG A 48 6.75 -4.97 11.26
C ARG A 48 7.28 -5.64 9.99
N CYS A 49 7.96 -4.87 9.17
CA CYS A 49 8.35 -5.20 7.82
C CYS A 49 9.81 -4.77 7.57
N GLY A 50 10.46 -5.28 6.51
CA GLY A 50 11.88 -5.01 6.26
C GLY A 50 12.85 -5.68 7.25
N TYR A 51 14.14 -5.32 7.16
CA TYR A 51 15.23 -5.97 7.90
C TYR A 51 15.38 -5.47 9.34
N ILE A 52 14.88 -4.26 9.62
CA ILE A 52 15.05 -3.57 10.91
C ILE A 52 13.72 -3.06 11.46
N ASN A 53 12.67 -3.88 11.35
CA ASN A 53 11.41 -3.65 12.06
C ASN A 53 10.61 -2.42 11.58
N GLY A 54 10.60 -2.09 10.29
CA GLY A 54 9.81 -0.99 9.71
C GLY A 54 8.30 -1.18 9.80
N GLN A 55 7.51 -0.13 9.52
CA GLN A 55 6.05 -0.15 9.65
C GLN A 55 5.35 -0.26 8.30
N THR A 56 4.33 -1.10 8.20
CA THR A 56 3.55 -1.27 6.97
C THR A 56 2.50 -0.16 6.80
N CYS A 57 2.41 0.39 5.59
CA CYS A 57 1.44 1.42 5.18
C CYS A 57 0.45 0.84 4.16
N ASP A 58 -0.86 1.08 4.32
CA ASP A 58 -1.82 0.83 3.23
C ASP A 58 -1.68 1.96 2.21
N VAL A 59 -1.10 1.66 1.05
CA VAL A 59 -1.00 2.63 -0.05
C VAL A 59 -2.13 2.42 -1.07
N GLY A 60 -2.87 1.31 -0.93
CA GLY A 60 -3.89 0.88 -1.86
C GLY A 60 -3.33 0.49 -3.24
N PRO A 61 -4.23 0.14 -4.19
CA PRO A 61 -3.85 -0.47 -5.46
C PRO A 61 -3.33 0.52 -6.51
N ASP A 62 -3.35 1.82 -6.20
CA ASP A 62 -2.98 2.86 -7.14
C ASP A 62 -1.47 2.77 -7.47
N PRO A 63 -1.08 2.41 -8.72
CA PRO A 63 0.32 2.25 -9.09
C PRO A 63 1.12 3.55 -8.94
N GLN A 64 0.49 4.72 -9.07
CA GLN A 64 1.17 5.99 -8.88
C GLN A 64 1.52 6.21 -7.41
N LYS A 65 0.58 5.92 -6.50
CA LYS A 65 0.84 6.01 -5.06
C LYS A 65 1.92 5.01 -4.63
N GLN A 66 1.88 3.80 -5.14
CA GLN A 66 2.92 2.79 -4.91
C GLN A 66 4.29 3.26 -5.43
N GLY A 67 4.35 3.82 -6.63
CA GLY A 67 5.58 4.39 -7.20
C GLY A 67 6.14 5.53 -6.34
N ARG A 68 5.29 6.46 -5.92
CA ARG A 68 5.65 7.57 -5.03
C ARG A 68 6.16 7.07 -3.67
N TYR A 69 5.53 6.03 -3.11
CA TYR A 69 5.98 5.44 -1.85
C TYR A 69 7.39 4.82 -2.00
N LYS A 70 7.60 4.01 -3.04
CA LYS A 70 8.91 3.38 -3.31
C LYS A 70 10.02 4.40 -3.50
N GLU A 71 9.75 5.47 -4.24
CA GLU A 71 10.71 6.56 -4.46
C GLU A 71 10.99 7.33 -3.17
N CYS A 72 9.98 7.56 -2.33
CA CYS A 72 10.20 8.14 -1.01
C CYS A 72 11.15 7.28 -0.17
N CYS A 73 10.93 5.97 -0.08
CA CYS A 73 11.84 5.08 0.66
C CYS A 73 13.27 5.11 0.12
N ARG A 74 13.44 5.23 -1.21
CA ARG A 74 14.76 5.36 -1.84
C ARG A 74 15.54 6.57 -1.33
N GLY A 75 14.84 7.67 -1.05
CA GLY A 75 15.45 8.88 -0.47
C GLY A 75 15.85 8.74 1.00
N HIS A 76 15.24 7.82 1.76
CA HIS A 76 15.55 7.61 3.18
C HIS A 76 16.59 6.51 3.40
N ASP A 77 16.50 5.41 2.65
CA ASP A 77 17.25 4.18 2.93
C ASP A 77 18.24 3.80 1.82
N GLU A 78 18.40 4.63 0.77
CA GLU A 78 19.14 4.35 -0.48
C GLU A 78 18.58 3.15 -1.28
N TYR A 79 17.49 2.53 -0.80
CA TYR A 79 16.82 1.40 -1.43
C TYR A 79 15.33 1.70 -1.64
N PRO A 80 14.75 1.30 -2.78
CA PRO A 80 13.32 1.43 -2.97
C PRO A 80 12.57 0.55 -1.95
N GLY A 81 11.42 1.05 -1.52
CA GLY A 81 10.48 0.27 -0.72
C GLY A 81 9.91 -0.91 -1.53
N TYR A 82 9.19 -1.78 -0.86
CA TYR A 82 8.46 -2.88 -1.48
C TYR A 82 6.99 -2.80 -1.12
N CYS A 83 6.14 -3.38 -1.97
CA CYS A 83 4.73 -3.54 -1.67
C CYS A 83 4.27 -4.96 -2.00
N PHE A 84 3.29 -5.49 -1.26
CA PHE A 84 2.83 -6.87 -1.31
C PHE A 84 1.31 -7.00 -1.10
#